data_AF-A0A2E2FE84-F1
#
_entry.id   AF-A0A2E2FE84-F1
#
_cell.length_a   1.000
_cell.length_b   1.000
_cell.length_c   1.000
_cell.angle_alpha   90.00
_cell.angle_beta   90.00
_cell.angle_gamma   90.00
#
_symmetry.space_group_name_H-M   'P 1'
#
loop_
_entity.id
_entity.type
_entity.pdbx_description
1 polymer ?
#
loop_
_entity_poly.entity_id
_entity_poly.type
_entity_poly.pdbx_seq_one_letter_code
_entity_poly.pdbx_strand_id
1 'polypeptide(L)'
;MKLKPVILIFSTLFLAVLFIFMKWKNASAFHWGHHFTFENELGYSIDSLDLDIGGKHNRYYFSADGSLATNGNANVPQNGYPHRVTIRVYRNGEALLLSAPLFDCYNCDGDHYYTLKNGTAEYRFEP
;
A
#
# COMPACT_ATOMS: atom_id res chain seq x y z
N MET A 1 2.34 35.03 -49.94
CA MET A 1 3.64 35.21 -49.25
C MET A 1 4.15 33.82 -48.88
N LYS A 2 5.23 33.31 -49.52
CA LYS A 2 5.75 31.97 -49.21
C LYS A 2 6.52 32.01 -47.90
N LEU A 3 6.10 31.22 -46.91
CA LEU A 3 6.84 31.10 -45.66
C LEU A 3 8.24 30.56 -45.95
N LYS A 4 9.28 31.18 -45.39
CA LYS A 4 10.66 30.70 -45.56
C LYS A 4 10.80 29.36 -44.80
N PRO A 5 11.44 28.34 -45.40
CA PRO A 5 11.54 26.99 -44.80
C PRO A 5 12.19 26.98 -43.42
N VAL A 6 13.07 27.95 -43.13
CA VAL A 6 13.71 28.14 -41.83
C VAL A 6 12.69 28.44 -40.71
N ILE A 7 11.65 29.21 -41.01
CA ILE A 7 10.59 29.55 -40.04
C ILE A 7 9.75 28.32 -39.70
N LEU A 8 9.51 27.46 -40.70
CA LEU A 8 8.77 26.22 -40.52
C LEU A 8 9.55 25.26 -39.60
N ILE A 9 10.86 25.10 -39.83
CA ILE A 9 11.74 24.23 -39.03
C ILE A 9 11.84 24.71 -37.58
N PHE A 10 11.98 26.03 -37.36
CA PHE A 10 12.01 26.57 -36.01
C PHE A 10 10.69 26.35 -35.26
N SER A 11 9.55 26.52 -35.95
CA SER A 11 8.23 26.32 -35.35
C SER A 11 7.97 24.86 -34.96
N THR A 12 8.41 23.90 -35.78
CA THR A 12 8.25 22.47 -35.48
C THR A 12 9.17 22.04 -34.34
N LEU A 13 10.40 22.55 -34.30
CA LEU A 13 11.34 22.27 -33.20
C LEU A 13 10.80 22.81 -31.87
N PHE A 14 10.27 24.04 -31.87
CA PHE A 14 9.69 24.67 -30.69
C PHE A 14 8.47 23.87 -30.17
N LEU A 15 7.57 23.45 -31.06
CA LEU A 15 6.42 22.61 -30.70
C LEU A 15 6.84 21.25 -30.14
N ALA A 16 7.88 20.62 -30.70
CA ALA A 16 8.40 19.35 -30.20
C ALA A 16 8.97 19.48 -28.77
N VAL A 17 9.74 20.53 -28.50
CA VAL A 17 10.27 20.82 -27.16
C VAL A 17 9.14 21.08 -26.18
N LEU A 18 8.14 21.88 -26.55
CA LEU A 18 6.98 22.17 -25.69
C LEU A 18 6.19 20.89 -25.35
N PHE A 19 6.02 20.00 -26.32
CA PHE A 19 5.35 18.71 -26.12
C PHE A 19 6.08 17.82 -25.11
N ILE A 20 7.42 17.80 -25.15
CA ILE A 20 8.25 17.05 -24.20
C ILE A 20 8.11 17.66 -22.78
N PHE A 21 8.18 18.98 -22.64
CA PHE A 21 8.01 19.64 -21.33
C PHE A 21 6.62 19.42 -20.73
N MET A 22 5.56 19.37 -21.55
CA MET A 22 4.21 19.06 -21.08
C MET A 22 4.08 17.62 -20.57
N LYS A 23 4.79 16.66 -21.17
CA LYS A 23 4.79 15.26 -20.71
C LYS A 23 5.48 15.09 -19.35
N TRP A 24 6.41 15.98 -18.98
CA TRP A 24 7.17 15.85 -17.74
C TRP A 24 6.41 16.28 -16.48
N LYS A 25 5.36 17.10 -16.62
CA LYS A 25 4.52 17.55 -15.48
C LYS A 25 3.60 16.46 -14.91
N ASN A 26 3.52 15.29 -15.54
CA ASN A 26 2.83 14.12 -15.02
C ASN A 26 3.77 13.18 -14.24
N ALA A 27 4.80 13.73 -13.58
CA ALA A 27 5.50 12.99 -12.55
C ALA A 27 4.51 12.79 -11.40
N SER A 28 3.86 11.64 -11.37
CA SER A 28 3.02 11.19 -10.26
C SER A 28 3.82 11.33 -8.95
N ALA A 29 3.22 11.97 -7.96
CA ALA A 29 3.82 12.10 -6.64
C ALA A 29 4.21 10.72 -6.13
N PHE A 30 5.47 10.57 -5.70
CA PHE A 30 5.92 9.35 -5.06
C PHE A 30 5.22 9.26 -3.70
N HIS A 31 4.43 8.21 -3.51
CA HIS A 31 3.80 7.89 -2.24
C HIS A 31 4.51 6.68 -1.66
N TRP A 32 5.10 6.81 -0.47
CA TRP A 32 5.52 5.66 0.30
C TRP A 32 4.27 4.80 0.58
N GLY A 33 4.38 3.51 0.32
CA GLY A 33 3.30 2.57 0.66
C GLY A 33 3.27 2.34 2.17
N HIS A 34 2.16 1.79 2.66
CA HIS A 34 2.04 1.48 4.08
C HIS A 34 2.67 0.11 4.33
N HIS A 35 3.72 0.10 5.14
CA HIS A 35 4.35 -1.14 5.58
C HIS A 35 3.65 -1.65 6.84
N PHE A 36 3.15 -2.89 6.75
CA PHE A 36 2.53 -3.56 7.89
C PHE A 36 3.36 -4.76 8.30
N THR A 37 3.71 -4.80 9.59
CA THR A 37 4.35 -5.93 10.25
C THR A 37 3.31 -6.64 11.11
N PHE A 38 3.33 -7.97 11.12
CA PHE A 38 2.47 -8.75 11.98
C PHE A 38 3.28 -9.67 12.87
N GLU A 39 3.01 -9.61 14.16
CA GLU A 39 3.61 -10.48 15.17
C GLU A 39 2.61 -11.56 15.56
N ASN A 40 3.03 -12.82 15.52
CA ASN A 40 2.14 -13.94 15.79
C ASN A 40 2.24 -14.39 17.25
N GLU A 41 1.25 -14.03 18.08
CA GLU A 41 1.09 -14.49 19.47
C GLU A 41 -0.07 -15.49 19.64
N LEU A 42 -0.55 -16.09 18.55
CA LEU A 42 -1.65 -17.05 18.59
C LEU A 42 -1.23 -18.41 19.19
N GLY A 43 0.07 -18.67 19.33
CA GLY A 43 0.61 -19.92 19.85
C GLY A 43 0.66 -21.06 18.83
N TYR A 44 0.42 -20.79 17.55
CA TYR A 44 0.50 -21.75 16.46
C TYR A 44 0.98 -21.08 15.16
N SER A 45 1.56 -21.87 14.25
CA SER A 45 1.93 -21.40 12.91
C SER A 45 0.71 -21.09 12.07
N ILE A 46 0.83 -20.06 11.23
CA ILE A 46 -0.22 -19.56 10.33
C ILE A 46 0.29 -19.65 8.90
N ASP A 47 -0.58 -20.01 7.96
CA ASP A 47 -0.21 -20.22 6.56
C ASP A 47 -0.22 -18.89 5.80
N SER A 48 -1.28 -18.11 6.02
CA SER A 48 -1.49 -16.81 5.37
C SER A 48 -2.42 -15.92 6.19
N LEU A 49 -2.43 -14.63 5.85
CA LEU A 49 -3.26 -13.61 6.48
C LEU A 49 -3.87 -12.71 5.41
N ASP A 50 -5.16 -12.42 5.55
CA ASP A 50 -5.84 -11.34 4.84
C ASP A 50 -6.00 -10.13 5.73
N LEU A 51 -5.64 -8.97 5.20
CA LEU A 51 -5.86 -7.66 5.79
C LEU A 51 -6.77 -6.86 4.86
N ASP A 52 -8.01 -6.65 5.27
CA ASP A 52 -8.94 -5.74 4.60
C ASP A 52 -9.00 -4.41 5.36
N ILE A 53 -8.61 -3.30 4.71
CA ILE A 53 -8.70 -1.94 5.27
C ILE A 53 -9.59 -1.10 4.37
N GLY A 54 -10.74 -0.64 4.89
CA GLY A 54 -11.64 0.25 4.15
C GLY A 54 -12.08 -0.31 2.78
N GLY A 55 -12.17 -1.64 2.67
CA GLY A 55 -12.52 -2.34 1.42
C GLY A 55 -11.35 -2.61 0.47
N LYS A 56 -10.10 -2.28 0.85
CA LYS A 56 -8.90 -2.70 0.14
C LYS A 56 -8.36 -3.99 0.73
N HIS A 57 -8.19 -4.99 -0.12
CA HIS A 57 -7.77 -6.33 0.25
C HIS A 57 -6.27 -6.52 0.05
N ASN A 58 -5.59 -7.06 1.06
CA ASN A 58 -4.18 -7.43 1.03
C ASN A 58 -4.02 -8.85 1.56
N ARG A 59 -3.22 -9.67 0.88
CA ARG A 59 -2.90 -11.04 1.31
C ARG A 59 -1.40 -11.20 1.55
N TYR A 60 -1.07 -11.75 2.70
CA TYR A 60 0.30 -12.03 3.15
C TYR A 60 0.47 -13.53 3.34
N TYR A 61 1.63 -14.05 2.94
CA TYR A 61 2.00 -15.44 3.15
C TYR A 61 3.14 -15.50 4.15
N PHE A 62 3.10 -16.48 5.03
CA PHE A 62 4.17 -16.71 5.99
C PHE A 62 5.16 -17.72 5.39
N SER A 63 6.45 -17.50 5.61
CA SER A 63 7.48 -18.46 5.26
C SER A 63 7.46 -19.64 6.23
N ALA A 64 8.14 -20.73 5.84
CA ALA A 64 8.17 -21.97 6.61
C ALA A 64 8.76 -21.82 8.03
N ASP A 65 9.54 -20.76 8.28
CA ASP A 65 10.08 -20.40 9.59
C ASP A 65 9.09 -19.58 10.45
N GLY A 66 7.87 -19.33 9.96
CA GLY A 66 6.85 -18.55 10.64
C GLY A 66 7.06 -17.03 10.57
N SER A 67 8.08 -16.56 9.84
CA SER A 67 8.24 -15.13 9.56
C SER A 67 7.32 -14.68 8.41
N LEU A 68 6.97 -13.40 8.38
CA LEU A 68 6.15 -12.85 7.30
C LEU A 68 7.01 -12.77 6.04
N ALA A 69 6.60 -13.44 4.96
CA ALA A 69 7.41 -13.53 3.75
C ALA A 69 7.50 -12.21 2.97
N THR A 70 6.76 -11.17 3.36
CA THR A 70 6.77 -9.89 2.62
C THR A 70 6.58 -8.67 3.50
N ASN A 71 7.64 -7.85 3.57
CA ASN A 71 7.55 -6.38 3.67
C ASN A 71 6.86 -5.84 2.40
N GLY A 72 5.55 -6.08 2.25
CA GLY A 72 4.77 -5.64 1.12
C GLY A 72 4.01 -4.36 1.43
N ASN A 73 4.08 -3.38 0.53
CA ASN A 73 3.18 -2.22 0.57
C ASN A 73 1.73 -2.70 0.60
N ALA A 74 0.99 -2.35 1.65
CA ALA A 74 -0.44 -2.56 1.67
C ALA A 74 -1.14 -1.52 0.81
N ASN A 75 -2.12 -1.99 0.05
CA ASN A 75 -3.13 -1.15 -0.54
C ASN A 75 -4.10 -0.71 0.55
N VAL A 76 -4.13 0.58 0.86
CA VAL A 76 -5.10 1.20 1.76
C VAL A 76 -5.76 2.38 1.05
N PRO A 77 -7.00 2.75 1.40
CA PRO A 77 -7.61 3.94 0.83
C PRO A 77 -6.85 5.21 1.26
N GLN A 78 -6.71 6.19 0.37
CA GLN A 78 -5.96 7.42 0.69
C GLN A 78 -6.77 8.43 1.51
N ASN A 79 -8.10 8.31 1.53
CA ASN A 79 -9.02 9.30 2.11
C ASN A 79 -10.16 8.60 2.86
N GLY A 80 -10.80 9.32 3.79
CA GLY A 80 -11.99 8.84 4.51
C GLY A 80 -11.69 8.06 5.78
N TYR A 81 -10.55 8.34 6.40
CA TYR A 81 -10.16 7.80 7.69
C TYR A 81 -11.11 8.25 8.82
N PRO A 82 -11.27 7.44 9.89
CA PRO A 82 -10.65 6.13 10.09
C PRO A 82 -11.38 5.00 9.32
N HIS A 83 -10.65 3.94 8.96
CA HIS A 83 -11.18 2.81 8.20
C HIS A 83 -11.39 1.56 9.07
N ARG A 84 -12.43 0.80 8.76
CA ARG A 84 -12.62 -0.53 9.34
C ARG A 84 -11.50 -1.46 8.87
N VAL A 85 -10.93 -2.20 9.82
CA VAL A 85 -9.93 -3.24 9.60
C VAL A 85 -10.58 -4.60 9.83
N THR A 86 -10.28 -5.56 8.96
CA THR A 86 -10.62 -6.96 9.15
C THR A 86 -9.39 -7.81 8.90
N ILE A 87 -9.01 -8.63 9.88
CA ILE A 87 -7.89 -9.54 9.77
C ILE A 87 -8.42 -10.96 9.80
N ARG A 88 -8.13 -11.74 8.75
CA ARG A 88 -8.41 -13.19 8.72
C ARG A 88 -7.11 -13.95 8.65
N VAL A 89 -6.92 -14.86 9.59
CA VAL A 89 -5.74 -15.71 9.67
C VAL A 89 -6.13 -17.10 9.18
N TYR A 90 -5.32 -17.69 8.31
CA TYR A 90 -5.57 -19.02 7.76
C TYR A 90 -4.57 -20.02 8.31
N ARG A 91 -5.07 -21.19 8.69
CA ARG A 91 -4.28 -22.33 9.16
C ARG A 91 -4.95 -23.63 8.76
N ASN A 92 -4.23 -24.51 8.06
CA ASN A 92 -4.72 -25.84 7.67
C ASN A 92 -6.08 -25.79 6.95
N GLY A 93 -6.33 -24.74 6.17
CA GLY A 93 -7.59 -24.50 5.47
C GLY A 93 -8.72 -23.91 6.33
N GLU A 94 -8.52 -23.74 7.63
CA GLU A 94 -9.45 -23.04 8.52
C GLU A 94 -9.13 -21.54 8.57
N ALA A 95 -10.15 -20.72 8.80
CA ALA A 95 -10.02 -19.27 8.90
C ALA A 95 -10.47 -18.78 10.28
N LEU A 96 -9.61 -18.01 10.95
CA LEU A 96 -9.91 -17.30 12.18
C LEU A 96 -10.04 -15.80 11.89
N LEU A 97 -11.18 -15.22 12.25
CA LEU A 97 -11.42 -13.80 12.18
C LEU A 97 -10.90 -13.13 13.46
N LEU A 98 -10.07 -12.11 13.32
CA LEU A 98 -9.58 -11.29 14.41
C LEU A 98 -10.23 -9.90 14.35
N SER A 99 -10.73 -9.44 15.49
CA SER A 99 -11.15 -8.05 15.65
C SER A 99 -9.93 -7.14 15.70
N ALA A 100 -9.93 -6.03 14.98
CA ALA A 100 -8.85 -5.04 15.01
C ALA A 100 -9.44 -3.64 15.23
N PRO A 101 -8.68 -2.71 15.84
CA PRO A 101 -9.10 -1.31 15.93
C PRO A 101 -9.25 -0.71 14.54
N LEU A 102 -9.95 0.43 14.45
CA LEU A 102 -10.00 1.19 13.21
C LEU A 102 -8.59 1.69 12.86
N PHE A 103 -8.25 1.63 11.57
CA PHE A 103 -7.00 2.17 11.08
C PHE A 103 -7.19 3.66 10.77
N ASP A 104 -6.44 4.51 11.47
CA ASP A 104 -6.43 5.96 11.26
C ASP A 104 -5.04 6.39 10.80
N CYS A 105 -5.00 7.09 9.67
CA CYS A 105 -3.79 7.45 8.94
C CYS A 105 -3.63 8.98 8.91
N TYR A 106 -3.64 9.60 10.09
CA TYR A 106 -3.39 11.04 10.20
C TYR A 106 -1.91 11.39 9.95
N ASN A 107 -1.00 10.45 10.22
CA ASN A 107 0.41 10.47 9.82
C ASN A 107 0.85 9.03 9.53
N CYS A 108 1.04 8.69 8.26
CA CYS A 108 1.34 7.32 7.82
C CYS A 108 2.78 7.13 7.34
N ASP A 109 3.63 8.10 7.63
CA ASP A 109 5.06 7.95 7.47
C ASP A 109 5.59 7.27 8.73
N GLY A 110 5.74 5.95 8.67
CA GLY A 110 6.15 5.10 9.79
C GLY A 110 5.76 3.63 9.59
N ASP A 111 6.15 2.81 10.54
CA ASP A 111 5.87 1.37 10.55
C ASP A 111 4.58 1.07 11.32
N HIS A 112 3.75 0.20 10.73
CA HIS A 112 2.47 -0.20 11.29
C HIS A 112 2.53 -1.65 11.77
N TYR A 113 2.30 -1.88 13.05
CA TYR A 113 2.40 -3.21 13.67
C TYR A 113 1.02 -3.73 14.09
N TYR A 114 0.79 -5.02 13.83
CA TYR A 114 -0.33 -5.78 14.38
C TYR A 114 0.16 -6.99 15.16
N THR A 115 -0.14 -7.07 16.44
CA THR A 115 0.11 -8.28 17.24
C THR A 115 -1.15 -9.15 17.24
N LEU A 116 -1.05 -10.32 16.61
CA LEU A 116 -2.15 -11.28 16.43
C LEU A 116 -2.35 -12.11 17.70
N LYS A 117 -3.51 -11.97 18.35
CA LYS A 117 -3.87 -12.66 19.59
C LYS A 117 -5.20 -13.40 19.42
N ASN A 118 -5.54 -14.28 20.36
CA ASN A 118 -6.76 -15.07 20.25
C ASN A 118 -8.02 -14.17 20.21
N GLY A 119 -8.68 -14.11 19.04
CA GLY A 119 -9.89 -13.31 18.80
C GLY A 119 -9.66 -11.81 18.51
N THR A 120 -8.43 -11.30 18.64
CA THR A 120 -8.13 -9.87 18.45
C THR A 120 -6.76 -9.64 17.81
N ALA A 121 -6.57 -8.48 17.20
CA ALA A 121 -5.29 -7.98 16.75
C ALA A 121 -5.07 -6.59 17.32
N GLU A 122 -3.99 -6.41 18.06
CA GLU A 122 -3.62 -5.13 18.66
C GLU A 122 -2.80 -4.31 17.67
N TYR A 123 -3.10 -3.02 17.56
CA TYR A 123 -2.42 -2.12 16.63
C TYR A 123 -1.44 -1.21 17.36
N ARG A 124 -0.27 -1.00 16.77
CA ARG A 124 0.74 -0.04 17.22
C ARG A 124 1.35 0.67 16.02
N PHE A 125 1.56 1.98 16.14
CA PHE A 125 2.26 2.80 15.14
C PHE A 125 3.60 3.26 15.70
N GLU A 126 4.66 3.12 14.91
CA GLU A 126 5.98 3.66 15.20
C GLU A 126 6.39 4.64 14.09
N PRO A 127 6.52 5.95 14.38
CA PRO A 127 6.91 6.97 13.40
C PRO A 127 8.39 6.96 13.05
#